data_AF-A0A520XKF1-F1
#
_entry.id   AF-A0A520XKF1-F1
#
_cell.length_a   1.000
_cell.length_b   1.000
_cell.length_c   1.000
_cell.angle_alpha   90.00
_cell.angle_beta   90.00
_cell.angle_gamma   90.00
#
_symmetry.space_group_name_H-M   'P 1'
#
loop_
_entity.id
_entity.type
_entity.pdbx_description
1 polymer ?
#
loop_
_entity_poly.entity_id
_entity_poly.type
_entity_poly.pdbx_seq_one_letter_code
_entity_poly.pdbx_strand_id
1 'polypeptide(L)' 'MSRPDPLTRTIRDIPTELRLGADDGMPTDCVASFDNLRVVPKAYLVDQICELQPARLAEACAAIRAAIDC' A
#
# COMPACT_ATOMS: atom_id res chain seq x y z
N MET A 1 11.19 18.22 7.04
CA MET A 1 10.15 17.88 6.05
C MET A 1 9.90 16.39 6.13
N SER A 2 8.93 15.93 6.93
CA SER A 2 8.56 14.50 6.96
C SER A 2 7.84 14.17 5.67
N ARG A 3 8.41 13.24 4.89
CA ARG A 3 7.76 12.71 3.69
C ARG A 3 6.73 11.66 4.13
N PRO A 4 5.60 11.52 3.43
CA PRO A 4 4.58 10.54 3.81
C PRO A 4 5.11 9.11 3.64
N ASP A 5 4.89 8.29 4.65
CA ASP A 5 5.20 6.86 4.60
C ASP A 5 4.23 6.13 3.66
N PRO A 6 4.71 5.16 2.86
CA PRO A 6 3.89 4.44 1.88
C PRO A 6 2.80 3.57 2.53
N LEU A 7 2.98 3.23 3.81
CA LEU A 7 1.99 2.59 4.66
C LEU A 7 1.67 3.53 5.81
N THR A 8 0.41 3.87 5.96
CA THR A 8 -0.06 4.77 7.01
C THR A 8 -1.36 4.25 7.63
N ARG A 9 -1.64 4.64 8.86
CA ARG A 9 -2.97 4.42 9.48
C ARG A 9 -3.94 5.56 9.19
N THR A 10 -3.46 6.63 8.57
CA THR A 10 -4.30 7.78 8.19
C THR A 10 -4.99 7.47 6.87
N ILE A 11 -6.30 7.24 6.92
CA ILE A 11 -7.13 6.96 5.77
C ILE A 11 -7.64 8.29 5.19
N ARG A 12 -7.42 8.53 3.89
CA ARG A 12 -7.92 9.72 3.19
C ARG A 12 -9.13 9.43 2.30
N ASP A 13 -9.43 8.15 2.07
CA ASP A 13 -10.59 7.69 1.31
C ASP A 13 -10.55 8.13 -0.16
N ILE A 14 -9.38 7.97 -0.78
CA ILE A 14 -9.12 8.31 -2.19
C ILE A 14 -8.85 7.04 -3.01
N PRO A 15 -9.09 7.06 -4.34
CA PRO A 15 -8.97 5.85 -5.17
C PRO A 15 -7.53 5.32 -5.30
N THR A 16 -6.53 6.09 -4.88
CA THR A 16 -5.10 5.71 -4.90
C THR A 16 -4.63 5.04 -3.60
N GLU A 17 -5.57 4.75 -2.69
CA GLU A 17 -5.34 4.08 -1.41
C GLU A 17 -5.93 2.66 -1.43
N LEU A 18 -5.21 1.71 -0.83
CA LEU A 18 -5.70 0.36 -0.59
C LEU A 18 -5.73 0.08 0.91
N ARG A 19 -6.91 -0.24 1.43
CA ARG A 19 -7.09 -0.65 2.82
C ARG A 19 -6.59 -2.08 2.99
N LEU A 20 -5.78 -2.29 4.02
CA LEU A 20 -5.21 -3.57 4.40
C LEU A 20 -5.54 -3.83 5.87
N GLY A 21 -6.01 -5.03 6.17
CA GLY A 21 -6.36 -5.43 7.52
C GLY A 21 -5.76 -6.78 7.91
N ALA A 22 -6.26 -7.33 9.02
CA ALA A 22 -5.86 -8.65 9.49
C ALA A 22 -6.14 -9.78 8.49
N ASP A 23 -7.17 -9.62 7.65
CA ASP A 23 -7.51 -10.56 6.58
C ASP A 23 -6.40 -10.67 5.51
N ASP A 24 -5.66 -9.57 5.29
CA ASP A 24 -4.54 -9.50 4.35
C ASP A 24 -3.20 -9.86 5.01
N GLY A 25 -3.22 -10.31 6.27
CA GLY A 25 -2.05 -10.67 7.07
C GLY A 25 -1.36 -9.48 7.75
N MET A 26 -1.93 -8.28 7.70
CA MET A 26 -1.37 -7.13 8.43
C MET A 26 -1.70 -7.23 9.93
N PRO A 27 -0.77 -6.81 10.81
CA PRO A 27 -1.02 -6.84 12.26
C PRO A 27 -2.08 -5.83 12.73
N THR A 28 -2.47 -4.88 11.88
CA THR A 28 -3.40 -3.80 12.19
C THR A 28 -4.06 -3.29 10.92
N ASP A 29 -5.26 -2.72 11.04
CA ASP A 29 -5.86 -1.93 9.96
C ASP A 29 -4.97 -0.74 9.57
N CYS A 30 -4.61 -0.70 8.30
CA CYS A 30 -3.75 0.30 7.70
C CYS A 30 -4.13 0.53 6.24
N VAL A 31 -3.50 1.52 5.64
CA VAL A 31 -3.71 1.90 4.24
C VAL A 31 -2.37 2.00 3.55
N ALA A 32 -2.25 1.30 2.42
CA ALA A 32 -1.18 1.47 1.46
C ALA A 32 -1.54 2.62 0.52
N SER A 33 -0.72 3.68 0.54
CA SER A 33 -0.88 4.84 -0.33
C SER A 33 0.03 4.70 -1.55
N PHE A 34 -0.56 4.55 -2.74
CA PHE A 34 0.20 4.46 -3.99
C PHE A 34 0.65 5.82 -4.54
N ASP A 35 0.17 6.91 -3.94
CA ASP A 35 0.54 8.29 -4.27
C ASP A 35 2.05 8.58 -4.13
N ASN A 36 2.73 7.83 -3.25
CA ASN A 36 4.17 8.01 -2.96
C ASN A 36 4.99 6.75 -3.28
N LEU A 37 4.64 6.06 -4.37
CA LEU A 37 5.41 4.92 -4.88
C LEU A 37 6.88 5.29 -5.09
N ARG A 38 7.76 4.50 -4.50
CA ARG A 38 9.21 4.72 -4.57
C ARG A 38 9.96 3.41 -4.78
N VAL A 39 11.06 3.50 -5.51
CA VAL A 39 12.01 2.40 -5.63
C VAL A 39 12.90 2.42 -4.38
N VAL A 40 12.94 1.30 -3.65
CA VAL A 40 13.85 1.10 -2.51
C VAL A 40 14.86 0.00 -2.82
N PRO A 41 16.13 0.14 -2.41
CA PRO A 41 17.09 -0.95 -2.45
C PRO A 41 16.59 -2.19 -1.70
N LYS A 42 16.81 -3.37 -2.27
CA LYS A 42 16.39 -4.66 -1.66
C LYS A 42 16.95 -4.86 -0.25
N ALA A 43 18.12 -4.29 0.05
CA ALA A 43 18.73 -4.34 1.38
C ALA A 43 17.88 -3.69 2.49
N TYR A 44 16.92 -2.81 2.15
CA TYR A 44 16.00 -2.23 3.12
C TYR A 44 14.76 -3.10 3.40
N LEU A 45 14.53 -4.15 2.60
CA LEU A 45 13.45 -5.11 2.82
C LEU A 45 13.95 -6.20 3.75
N VAL A 46 13.82 -5.95 5.06
CA VAL A 46 14.41 -6.79 6.10
C VAL A 46 13.55 -8.00 6.48
N ASP A 47 12.23 -7.87 6.37
CA ASP A 47 11.28 -8.89 6.82
C ASP A 47 9.99 -8.82 5.99
N GLN A 48 9.39 -9.98 5.72
CA GLN A 48 8.11 -10.08 5.03
C GLN A 48 6.98 -10.15 6.05
N ILE A 49 6.17 -9.09 6.12
CA ILE A 49 5.07 -9.01 7.08
C ILE A 49 3.87 -9.85 6.65
N CYS A 50 3.48 -9.76 5.37
CA CYS A 50 2.34 -10.50 4.84
C CYS A 50 2.46 -10.78 3.34
N GLU A 51 1.53 -11.58 2.82
CA GLU A 51 1.37 -11.85 1.40
C GLU A 51 -0.07 -11.50 0.98
N LEU A 52 -0.20 -10.66 -0.04
CA LEU A 52 -1.49 -10.24 -0.56
C LEU A 52 -2.08 -11.31 -1.47
N GLN A 53 -3.35 -11.64 -1.23
CA GLN A 53 -4.09 -12.54 -2.10
C GLN A 53 -4.28 -11.93 -3.51
N PRO A 54 -4.47 -12.75 -4.56
CA PRO A 54 -4.63 -12.27 -5.94
C PRO A 54 -5.75 -11.23 -6.12
N ALA A 55 -6.85 -11.35 -5.35
CA ALA A 55 -7.94 -10.37 -5.36
C ALA A 55 -7.45 -8.98 -4.91
N ARG A 56 -6.65 -8.93 -3.84
CA ARG A 56 -6.10 -7.67 -3.29
C ARG A 56 -5.05 -7.08 -4.22
N LEU A 57 -4.27 -7.94 -4.88
CA LEU A 57 -3.34 -7.50 -5.94
C LEU A 57 -4.09 -6.84 -7.10
N ALA A 58 -5.28 -7.31 -7.47
CA ALA A 58 -6.11 -6.67 -8.49
C ALA A 58 -6.60 -5.27 -8.03
N GLU A 59 -6.97 -5.13 -6.76
CA GLU A 59 -7.34 -3.84 -6.15
C GLU A 59 -6.14 -2.88 -6.11
N ALA A 60 -4.95 -3.38 -5.72
CA ALA A 60 -3.71 -2.61 -5.79
C ALA A 60 -3.43 -2.11 -7.23
N CYS A 61 -3.61 -2.97 -8.24
CA CYS A 61 -3.46 -2.57 -9.64
C CYS A 61 -4.48 -1.51 -10.08
N ALA A 62 -5.70 -1.53 -9.52
CA ALA A 62 -6.70 -0.50 -9.78
C ALA A 62 -6.32 0.83 -9.13
N ALA A 63 -5.83 0.80 -7.88
CA ALA A 63 -5.38 1.98 -7.17
C ALA A 63 -4.14 2.63 -7.81
N ILE A 64 -3.20 1.81 -8.30
CA ILE A 64 -2.04 2.29 -9.07
C ILE A 64 -2.52 2.96 -10.36
N ARG A 65 -3.48 2.36 -11.08
CA ARG A 65 -4.08 2.95 -12.30
C ARG A 65 -4.72 4.31 -12.01
N ALA A 66 -5.46 4.42 -10.91
CA ALA A 66 -6.01 5.69 -10.47
C ALA A 66 -4.94 6.73 -10.13
N ALA A 67 -3.77 6.30 -9.62
CA ALA A 67 -2.67 7.20 -9.27
C ALA A 67 -1.91 7.72 -10.51
N ILE A 68 -1.91 6.96 -11.60
CA ILE A 68 -1.23 7.34 -12.85
C ILE A 68 -2.17 7.93 -13.91
N ASP A 69 -3.48 8.02 -13.62
CA ASP A 69 -4.53 8.59 -14.49
C ASP A 69 -4.44 8.16 -15.96
N CYS A 70 -4.18 6.86 -16.18
CA CYS A 70 -3.88 6.30 -17.50
C CYS A 70 -5.04 5.47 -18.08
#